data_AF-A0A6B3GWJ9-F1
#
_entry.id   AF-A0A6B3GWJ9-F1
#
_cell.length_a   1.000
_cell.length_b   1.000
_cell.length_c   1.000
_cell.angle_alpha   90.00
_cell.angle_beta   90.00
_cell.angle_gamma   90.00
#
_symmetry.space_group_name_H-M   'P 1'
#
loop_
_entity.id
_entity.type
_entity.pdbx_description
1 polymer ?
#
loop_
_entity_poly.entity_id
_entity_poly.type
_entity_poly.pdbx_seq_one_letter_code
_entity_poly.pdbx_strand_id
1 'polypeptide(L)' 'DPQLALYVTRLRAAQEVGDVRADVDPRIALELLIGPLMHRWLLRTLPLTHAYADEIVDYAVGGLAPRP' A
#
# COMPACT_ATOMS: atom_id res chain seq x y z
N ASP A 1 -16.77 3.98 -1.64
CA ASP A 1 -16.46 4.02 -0.20
C ASP A 1 -15.70 5.32 0.11
N PRO A 2 -16.24 6.23 0.94
CA PRO A 2 -15.62 7.51 1.26
C PRO A 2 -14.27 7.38 1.98
N GLN A 3 -14.00 6.31 2.73
CA GLN A 3 -12.71 6.14 3.41
C GLN A 3 -11.58 5.81 2.41
N LEU A 4 -11.86 4.93 1.44
CA LEU A 4 -10.90 4.57 0.40
C LEU A 4 -10.56 5.76 -0.53
N ALA A 5 -11.46 6.73 -0.66
CA ALA A 5 -11.25 7.90 -1.48
C ALA A 5 -10.06 8.76 -0.98
N LEU A 6 -9.88 8.88 0.33
CA LEU A 6 -8.77 9.65 0.91
C LEU A 6 -7.40 9.07 0.57
N TYR A 7 -7.27 7.73 0.60
CA TYR A 7 -6.04 7.05 0.21
C TYR A 7 -5.74 7.24 -1.28
N VAL A 8 -6.77 7.12 -2.13
CA VAL A 8 -6.64 7.38 -3.57
C VAL A 8 -6.19 8.82 -3.83
N THR A 9 -6.77 9.80 -3.13
CA THR A 9 -6.34 11.21 -3.24
C THR A 9 -4.86 11.38 -2.89
N ARG A 10 -4.39 10.73 -1.81
CA ARG A 10 -2.98 10.82 -1.41
C ARG A 10 -2.05 10.19 -2.44
N LEU A 11 -2.42 9.04 -3.01
CA LEU A 11 -1.65 8.38 -4.07
C LEU A 11 -1.60 9.22 -5.34
N ARG A 12 -2.69 9.93 -5.68
CA ARG A 12 -2.69 10.88 -6.81
C ARG A 12 -1.77 12.07 -6.57
N ALA A 13 -1.79 12.66 -5.38
CA ALA A 13 -0.85 13.73 -5.02
C ALA A 13 0.61 13.26 -5.11
N ALA A 14 0.90 12.01 -4.73
CA ALA A 14 2.22 11.41 -4.88
C ALA A 14 2.61 11.20 -6.36
N GLN A 15 1.65 10.90 -7.25
CA GLN A 15 1.89 10.85 -8.71
C GLN A 15 2.23 12.23 -9.27
N GLU A 16 1.57 13.30 -8.81
CA GLU A 16 1.79 14.67 -9.28
C GLU A 16 3.21 15.18 -9.00
N VAL A 17 3.84 14.70 -7.92
CA VAL A 17 5.21 15.06 -7.54
C VAL A 17 6.27 14.03 -7.97
N GLY A 18 5.86 12.94 -8.61
CA GLY A 18 6.75 11.91 -9.14
C GLY A 18 7.19 10.82 -8.15
N ASP A 19 6.62 10.79 -6.94
CA ASP A 19 6.91 9.76 -5.92
C ASP A 19 6.26 8.41 -6.27
N VAL A 20 5.18 8.42 -7.06
CA VAL A 20 4.49 7.22 -7.56
C VAL A 20 4.43 7.27 -9.08
N ARG A 21 4.62 6.11 -9.73
CA ARG A 21 4.58 5.98 -11.20
C ARG A 21 3.22 6.45 -11.74
N ALA A 22 3.24 7.30 -12.77
CA ALA A 22 2.05 7.95 -13.31
C ALA A 22 1.07 6.98 -14.03
N ASP A 23 1.53 5.80 -14.42
CA ASP A 23 0.74 4.77 -15.12
C ASP A 23 0.03 3.79 -14.16
N VAL A 24 0.34 3.83 -12.86
CA VAL A 24 -0.27 2.95 -11.86
C VAL A 24 -1.67 3.44 -11.51
N ASP A 25 -2.63 2.52 -11.47
CA ASP A 25 -3.96 2.82 -10.93
C ASP A 25 -3.88 2.98 -9.40
N PRO A 26 -4.22 4.15 -8.84
CA PRO A 26 -4.21 4.38 -7.40
C PRO A 26 -5.09 3.42 -6.59
N ARG A 27 -6.16 2.86 -7.18
CA ARG A 27 -6.98 1.87 -6.51
C ARG A 27 -6.27 0.53 -6.38
N ILE A 28 -5.62 0.07 -7.44
CA ILE A 28 -4.84 -1.18 -7.41
C ILE A 28 -3.65 -1.02 -6.46
N ALA A 29 -2.98 0.13 -6.47
CA ALA A 29 -1.91 0.44 -5.52
C ALA A 29 -2.39 0.39 -4.07
N LEU A 30 -3.60 0.89 -3.78
CA LEU A 30 -4.20 0.80 -2.45
C LEU A 30 -4.51 -0.65 -2.06
N GLU A 31 -5.02 -1.47 -2.99
CA GLU A 31 -5.29 -2.90 -2.74
C GLU A 31 -4.02 -3.67 -2.33
N LEU A 32 -2.86 -3.34 -2.92
CA LEU A 32 -1.57 -3.93 -2.53
C LEU A 32 -1.18 -3.59 -1.08
N LEU A 33 -1.54 -2.40 -0.58
CA LEU A 33 -1.26 -1.97 0.78
C LEU A 33 -2.19 -2.63 1.81
N ILE A 34 -3.50 -2.69 1.50
CA ILE A 34 -4.50 -3.14 2.47
C ILE A 34 -4.77 -4.65 2.43
N GLY A 35 -4.54 -5.30 1.29
CA GLY A 35 -4.80 -6.72 1.08
C GLY A 35 -4.09 -7.62 2.11
N PRO A 36 -2.77 -7.47 2.33
CA PRO A 36 -2.04 -8.25 3.31
C PRO A 36 -2.55 -8.04 4.75
N LEU A 37 -2.93 -6.80 5.09
CA LEU A 37 -3.48 -6.45 6.40
C LEU A 37 -4.85 -7.11 6.61
N MET A 38 -5.73 -7.02 5.61
CA MET A 38 -7.05 -7.65 5.62
C MET A 38 -6.93 -9.18 5.71
N HIS A 39 -6.06 -9.78 4.90
CA HIS A 39 -5.79 -11.21 4.93
C HIS A 39 -5.37 -11.67 6.34
N ARG A 40 -4.37 -11.01 6.94
CA ARG A 40 -3.87 -11.37 8.27
C ARG A 40 -4.92 -11.15 9.37
N TRP A 41 -5.69 -10.06 9.29
CA TRP A 41 -6.74 -9.75 10.25
C TRP A 41 -7.91 -10.73 10.18
N LEU A 42 -8.44 -10.99 8.98
CA LEU A 42 -9.61 -11.83 8.77
C LEU A 42 -9.29 -13.30 9.01
N LEU A 43 -8.14 -13.79 8.49
CA LEU A 43 -7.77 -15.19 8.58
C LEU A 43 -6.92 -15.53 9.81
N ARG A 44 -6.57 -14.53 10.62
CA ARG A 44 -5.80 -14.69 11.88
C ARG A 44 -4.49 -15.45 11.70
N THR A 45 -3.81 -15.23 10.57
CA THR A 45 -2.63 -16.03 10.20
C THR A 45 -1.41 -15.74 11.07
N LEU A 46 -1.24 -14.48 11.52
CA LEU A 46 -0.12 -14.00 12.33
C LEU A 46 -0.52 -12.70 13.08
N PRO A 47 0.31 -12.19 14.02
CA PRO A 47 0.06 -10.90 14.68
C PRO A 47 0.02 -9.72 13.69
N LEU A 48 -0.96 -8.83 13.88
CA LEU A 48 -1.06 -7.56 13.17
C LEU A 48 -0.35 -6.49 14.01
N THR A 49 0.82 -6.06 13.56
CA THR A 49 1.69 -5.10 14.26
C THR A 49 2.01 -3.90 13.37
N HIS A 50 2.43 -2.79 13.99
CA HIS A 50 2.93 -1.64 13.24
C HIS A 50 4.14 -1.99 12.39
N ALA A 51 5.11 -2.73 12.94
CA ALA A 51 6.30 -3.17 12.20
C ALA A 51 5.94 -3.98 10.93
N TYR A 52 4.90 -4.84 11.00
CA TYR A 52 4.42 -5.55 9.83
C TYR A 52 3.77 -4.61 8.80
N ALA A 53 2.99 -3.63 9.25
CA ALA A 53 2.39 -2.65 8.35
C ALA A 53 3.46 -1.79 7.65
N ASP A 54 4.52 -1.41 8.37
CA ASP A 54 5.65 -0.65 7.83
C ASP A 54 6.39 -1.48 6.75
N GLU A 55 6.66 -2.77 6.99
CA GLU A 55 7.26 -3.66 5.99
C GLU A 55 6.40 -3.79 4.72
N ILE A 56 5.07 -3.86 4.85
CA ILE A 56 4.17 -3.91 3.69
C ILE A 56 4.27 -2.62 2.86
N VAL A 57 4.36 -1.46 3.49
CA VAL A 57 4.54 -0.18 2.79
C VAL A 57 5.89 -0.17 2.06
N ASP A 58 6.97 -0.57 2.73
CA ASP A 58 8.30 -0.64 2.13
C ASP A 58 8.32 -1.55 0.91
N TYR A 59 7.68 -2.73 0.97
CA TYR A 59 7.60 -3.65 -0.16
C TYR A 59 6.70 -3.14 -1.29
N ALA A 60 5.59 -2.47 -0.97
CA ALA A 60 4.67 -1.95 -1.99
C ALA A 60 5.28 -0.75 -2.74
N VAL A 61 6.01 0.12 -2.04
CA VAL A 61 6.61 1.33 -2.62
C VAL A 61 7.98 1.03 -3.23
N GLY A 62 8.84 0.30 -2.52
CA GLY A 62 10.18 -0.08 -2.97
C GLY A 62 10.20 -1.27 -3.94
N GLY A 63 9.09 -2.01 -4.04
CA GLY A 63 9.04 -3.29 -4.74
C GLY A 63 9.77 -4.42 -3.97
N LEU A 64 9.77 -5.62 -4.55
CA LEU A 64 10.48 -6.79 -4.00
C LEU A 64 11.91 -6.95 -4.56
N ALA A 65 12.34 -6.03 -5.41
CA ALA A 65 13.68 -6.05 -5.96
C ALA A 65 14.71 -5.76 -4.84
N PRO A 66 15.93 -6.34 -4.92
CA PRO A 66 17.00 -6.00 -3.99
C PRO A 66 17.29 -4.49 -4.08
N ARG A 67 17.35 -3.83 -2.92
CA ARG A 67 17.79 -2.42 -2.85
C ARG A 67 19.32 -2.37 -3.05
N PRO A 68 19.81 -1.51 -3.96
CA PRO A 68 21.25 -1.30 -4.14
C PRO A 68 21.93 -0.72 -2.90
#